data_AF-A0A8J8CY70-F1
#
_entry.id   AF-A0A8J8CY70-F1
#
_cell.length_a   1.000
_cell.length_b   1.000
_cell.length_c   1.000
_cell.angle_alpha   90.00
_cell.angle_beta   90.00
_cell.angle_gamma   90.00
#
_symmetry.space_group_name_H-M   'P 1'
#
loop_
_entity.id
_entity.type
_entity.pdbx_description
1 polymer ?
#
loop_
_entity_poly.entity_id
_entity_poly.type
_entity_poly.pdbx_seq_one_letter_code
_entity_poly.pdbx_strand_id
1 'polypeptide(L)' 'MQSERRERSPDVECREDALASIRDAIASVQDVPAAALDEEKHAMLRSAAEDLGSLERALTNEVSQKRNTSPERPR' A
#
# COMPACT_ATOMS: atom_id res chain seq x y z
N MET A 1 -12.30 1.08 29.36
CA MET A 1 -11.62 0.54 28.16
C MET A 1 -11.70 1.54 27.02
N GLN A 2 -10.94 2.64 27.03
CA GLN A 2 -10.83 3.56 25.88
C GLN A 2 -9.53 4.35 25.99
N SER A 3 -8.39 3.77 25.57
CA SER A 3 -7.12 4.51 25.50
C SER A 3 -6.17 3.98 24.42
N GLU A 4 -6.69 3.38 23.35
CA GLU A 4 -5.85 2.85 22.24
C GLU A 4 -5.96 3.67 20.95
N ARG A 5 -6.80 4.71 20.91
CA ARG A 5 -6.71 5.78 19.89
C ARG A 5 -5.66 6.83 20.29
N ARG A 6 -4.48 6.39 20.72
CA ARG A 6 -3.30 7.27 20.81
C ARG A 6 -2.88 7.56 19.37
N GLU A 7 -3.52 8.58 18.81
CA GLU A 7 -3.05 9.46 17.74
C GLU A 7 -2.04 8.78 16.81
N ARG A 8 -2.51 7.91 15.90
CA ARG A 8 -1.78 7.74 14.65
C ARG A 8 -1.74 9.13 14.04
N SER A 9 -0.54 9.60 13.71
CA SER A 9 -0.44 10.90 13.05
C SER A 9 -1.29 10.85 11.77
N PRO A 10 -2.01 11.92 11.41
CA PRO A 10 -2.83 11.95 10.19
C PRO A 10 -2.00 11.62 8.94
N ASP A 11 -0.69 11.87 9.01
CA ASP A 11 0.32 11.44 8.04
C ASP A 11 0.48 9.92 7.90
N VAL A 12 0.39 9.16 8.99
CA VAL A 12 0.47 7.69 8.99
C VAL A 12 -0.86 7.11 8.53
N GLU A 13 -1.99 7.66 8.98
CA GLU A 13 -3.33 7.25 8.54
C GLU A 13 -3.49 7.44 7.02
N CYS A 14 -3.15 8.62 6.50
CA CYS A 14 -3.20 8.90 5.06
C CYS A 14 -2.33 7.94 4.23
N ARG A 15 -1.15 7.55 4.75
CA ARG A 15 -0.27 6.57 4.07
C ARG A 15 -0.81 5.14 4.14
N GLU A 16 -1.48 4.77 5.22
CA GLU A 16 -2.13 3.47 5.36
C GLU A 16 -3.34 3.35 4.43
N ASP A 17 -4.13 4.42 4.28
CA ASP A 17 -5.23 4.49 3.32
C ASP A 17 -4.73 4.41 1.87
N ALA A 18 -3.62 5.10 1.56
CA ALA A 18 -2.96 5.00 0.27
C ALA A 18 -2.45 3.58 0.00
N LEU A 19 -1.86 2.92 1.01
CA LEU A 19 -1.39 1.54 0.91
C LEU A 19 -2.54 0.55 0.68
N ALA A 20 -3.68 0.76 1.35
CA ALA A 20 -4.89 -0.03 1.10
C ALA A 20 -5.38 0.14 -0.35
N SER A 21 -5.46 1.38 -0.83
CA SER A 21 -5.88 1.69 -2.20
C SER A 21 -4.97 1.04 -3.26
N ILE A 22 -3.66 0.99 -3.01
CA ILE A 22 -2.70 0.34 -3.92
C ILE A 22 -2.89 -1.18 -3.92
N ARG A 23 -3.14 -1.80 -2.77
CA ARG A 23 -3.42 -3.23 -2.70
C ARG A 23 -4.69 -3.60 -3.45
N ASP A 24 -5.73 -2.79 -3.34
CA ASP A 24 -6.98 -2.96 -4.08
C ASP A 24 -6.76 -2.81 -5.60
N ALA A 25 -5.91 -1.85 -6.01
CA ALA A 25 -5.52 -1.68 -7.41
C ALA A 25 -4.74 -2.89 -7.95
N ILE A 26 -3.79 -3.43 -7.18
CA ILE A 26 -3.05 -4.66 -7.54
C ILE A 26 -4.02 -5.83 -7.71
N ALA A 27 -4.94 -6.01 -6.76
CA ALA A 27 -5.94 -7.07 -6.83
C ALA A 27 -6.81 -6.93 -8.09
N SER A 28 -7.24 -5.71 -8.41
CA SER A 28 -8.04 -5.42 -9.60
C SER A 28 -7.30 -5.74 -10.91
N VAL A 29 -6.00 -5.43 -10.98
CA VAL A 29 -5.16 -5.75 -12.15
C VAL A 29 -4.97 -7.27 -12.29
N GLN A 30 -4.81 -7.98 -11.18
CA GLN A 30 -4.62 -9.43 -11.17
C GLN A 30 -5.91 -10.22 -11.44
N ASP A 31 -7.08 -9.63 -11.18
CA ASP A 31 -8.38 -10.25 -11.43
C ASP A 31 -8.76 -10.23 -12.93
N VAL A 32 -8.04 -9.48 -13.77
CA VAL A 32 -8.33 -9.43 -15.21
C VAL A 32 -8.01 -10.79 -15.85
N PRO A 33 -8.99 -11.47 -16.46
CA PRO A 33 -8.76 -12.76 -17.10
C PRO A 33 -7.78 -12.63 -18.28
N ALA A 34 -6.77 -13.50 -18.35
CA ALA A 34 -5.80 -13.50 -19.44
C ALA A 34 -6.45 -13.61 -20.84
N ALA A 35 -7.58 -14.32 -20.94
CA ALA A 35 -8.34 -14.44 -22.18
C ALA A 35 -8.97 -13.12 -22.69
N ALA A 36 -9.07 -12.10 -21.82
CA ALA A 36 -9.57 -10.77 -22.17
C ALA A 36 -8.44 -9.82 -22.64
N LEU A 37 -7.18 -10.27 -22.62
CA LEU A 37 -6.00 -9.46 -22.92
C LEU A 37 -5.36 -9.89 -24.23
N ASP A 38 -5.06 -8.92 -25.08
CA ASP A 38 -4.08 -9.08 -26.16
C ASP A 38 -2.65 -8.87 -25.62
N GLU A 39 -1.65 -9.15 -26.44
CA GLU A 39 -0.23 -9.09 -26.03
C GLU A 39 0.16 -7.69 -25.51
N GLU A 40 -0.36 -6.64 -26.13
CA GLU A 40 -0.10 -5.25 -25.75
C GLU A 40 -0.70 -4.93 -24.38
N LYS A 41 -1.99 -5.24 -24.18
CA LYS A 41 -2.66 -5.05 -22.88
C LYS A 41 -2.04 -5.90 -21.79
N HIS A 42 -1.61 -7.12 -22.11
CA HIS A 42 -0.90 -7.97 -21.16
C HIS A 42 0.43 -7.35 -20.74
N ALA A 43 1.20 -6.79 -21.68
CA ALA A 43 2.45 -6.10 -21.35
C ALA A 43 2.18 -4.86 -20.48
N MET A 44 1.16 -4.07 -20.80
CA MET A 44 0.76 -2.90 -20.00
C MET A 44 0.35 -3.29 -18.57
N LEU A 45 -0.52 -4.28 -18.40
CA LEU A 45 -0.96 -4.71 -17.06
C LEU A 45 0.18 -5.33 -16.25
N ARG A 46 1.13 -6.01 -16.90
CA ARG A 46 2.33 -6.51 -16.24
C ARG A 46 3.19 -5.35 -15.72
N SER A 47 3.46 -4.34 -16.55
CA SER A 47 4.19 -3.14 -16.13
C SER A 47 3.48 -2.43 -14.98
N ALA A 48 2.16 -2.24 -15.09
CA ALA A 48 1.37 -1.61 -14.05
C ALA A 48 1.43 -2.39 -12.72
N ALA A 49 1.39 -3.72 -12.76
CA ALA A 49 1.52 -4.55 -11.56
C ALA A 49 2.92 -4.44 -10.91
N GLU A 50 3.98 -4.35 -11.71
CA GLU A 50 5.35 -4.14 -11.24
C GLU A 50 5.53 -2.76 -10.58
N ASP A 51 4.98 -1.71 -11.19
CA ASP A 51 4.99 -0.35 -10.67
C ASP A 51 4.20 -0.24 -9.35
N LEU A 52 2.99 -0.81 -9.32
CA LEU A 52 2.16 -0.84 -8.11
C LEU A 52 2.82 -1.65 -6.99
N GLY A 53 3.45 -2.78 -7.29
CA GLY A 53 4.19 -3.57 -6.30
C GLY A 53 5.42 -2.84 -5.76
N SER A 54 6.09 -2.04 -6.59
CA SER A 54 7.20 -1.19 -6.15
C SER A 54 6.72 -0.08 -5.22
N LEU A 55 5.59 0.55 -5.54
CA LEU A 55 4.97 1.58 -4.71
C LEU A 55 4.43 1.03 -3.39
N GLU A 56 3.81 -0.16 -3.39
CA GLU A 56 3.36 -0.85 -2.17
C GLU A 56 4.53 -1.07 -1.20
N ARG A 57 5.67 -1.54 -1.70
CA ARG A 57 6.88 -1.77 -0.89
C ARG A 57 7.42 -0.47 -0.32
N ALA A 58 7.49 0.59 -1.14
CA ALA A 58 7.96 1.90 -0.69
C ALA A 58 7.09 2.45 0.45
N LEU A 59 5.76 2.46 0.28
CA LEU A 59 4.83 2.94 1.30
C LEU A 59 4.82 2.05 2.55
N THR A 60 4.93 0.73 2.39
CA THR A 60 5.06 -0.19 3.53
C THR A 60 6.29 0.13 4.35
N ASN A 61 7.43 0.42 3.71
CA ASN A 61 8.66 0.83 4.37
C ASN A 61 8.48 2.18 5.09
N GLU A 62 7.87 3.17 4.43
CA GLU A 62 7.61 4.49 5.04
C GLU A 62 6.71 4.39 6.28
N VAL A 63 5.61 3.64 6.20
CA VAL A 63 4.69 3.41 7.33
C VAL A 63 5.42 2.71 8.47
N SER A 64 6.23 1.69 8.16
CA SER A 64 7.00 0.95 9.16
C SER A 64 8.02 1.84 9.87
N GLN A 65 8.72 2.71 9.13
CA GLN A 65 9.66 3.68 9.69
C GLN A 65 8.94 4.69 10.59
N LYS A 66 7.81 5.26 10.14
CA LYS A 66 7.05 6.25 10.92
C LYS A 66 6.43 5.66 12.20
N ARG A 67 6.05 4.39 12.18
CA ARG A 67 5.59 3.66 13.37
C ARG A 67 6.73 3.42 14.37
N ASN A 68 7.94 3.12 13.89
CA ASN A 68 9.11 2.85 14.72
C ASN A 68 9.81 4.12 15.24
N THR A 69 9.61 5.29 14.60
CA THR A 69 10.18 6.57 15.06
C THR A 69 9.32 7.29 16.07
N SER A 70 8.12 6.78 16.40
CA SER A 70 7.32 7.29 17.52
C SER A 70 7.95 6.79 18.82
N PRO A 71 8.70 7.62 19.57
CA PRO A 71 9.35 7.15 20.77
C PRO A 71 8.28 7.08 21.86
N GLU A 72 7.78 5.88 22.16
CA GLU A 72 7.25 5.65 23.49
C GLU A 72 8.39 5.87 24.48
N ARG A 73 8.34 7.02 25.17
CA ARG A 73 9.22 7.34 26.30
C ARG A 73 9.15 6.18 27.30
N PRO A 74 10.27 5.50 27.62
CA PRO A 74 10.29 4.62 28.77
C PRO A 74 10.13 5.48 30.02
N ARG A 75 9.21 5.07 30.91
CA ARG A 75 9.05 5.63 32.25
C ARG A 75 10.19 5.20 33.16
#